data_AF-A0A495VT64-F1
#
_entry.id   AF-A0A495VT64-F1
#
_cell.length_a   1.000
_cell.length_b   1.000
_cell.length_c   1.000
_cell.angle_alpha   90.00
_cell.angle_beta   90.00
_cell.angle_gamma   90.00
#
_symmetry.space_group_name_H-M   'P 1'
#
loop_
_entity.id
_entity.type
_entity.pdbx_description
1 polymer ?
#
loop_
_entity_poly.entity_id
_entity_poly.type
_entity_poly.pdbx_seq_one_letter_code
_entity_poly.pdbx_strand_id
1 'polypeptide(L)'
;MTDRAALHAAARSGDADAMVELALLLAARPDDGGGSADEVERWLGHAARTGHVRGVAEYGAFLWHVRKSGEAALPWLRRAAEAGEVGAMAVLGDVHDFLGDTEAAKRWYAAAAERGDEAAADSLAALDRLTG
;
A
#
# COMPACT_ATOMS: atom_id res chain seq x y z
N MET A 1 14.51 -15.37 -13.34
CA MET A 1 15.45 -14.80 -12.36
C MET A 1 15.59 -13.32 -12.71
N THR A 2 14.94 -12.43 -11.97
CA THR A 2 15.08 -11.00 -12.19
C THR A 2 16.46 -10.56 -11.73
N ASP A 3 17.23 -9.90 -12.60
CA ASP A 3 18.58 -9.44 -12.27
C ASP A 3 18.50 -8.19 -11.38
N ARG A 4 18.91 -8.33 -10.11
CA ARG A 4 18.91 -7.24 -9.13
C ARG A 4 19.77 -6.05 -9.58
N ALA A 5 20.89 -6.30 -10.25
CA ALA A 5 21.76 -5.23 -10.72
C ALA A 5 21.09 -4.42 -11.84
N ALA A 6 20.40 -5.10 -12.75
CA ALA A 6 19.60 -4.46 -13.79
C ALA A 6 18.45 -3.64 -13.20
N LEU A 7 17.70 -4.18 -12.23
CA LEU A 7 16.65 -3.45 -11.52
C LEU A 7 17.18 -2.19 -10.84
N HIS A 8 18.32 -2.27 -10.16
CA HIS A 8 18.96 -1.09 -9.58
C HIS A 8 19.34 -0.03 -10.62
N ALA A 9 19.84 -0.45 -11.79
CA ALA A 9 20.18 0.50 -12.86
C ALA A 9 18.93 1.18 -13.42
N ALA A 10 17.87 0.42 -13.71
CA ALA A 10 16.60 0.94 -14.21
C ALA A 10 15.92 1.88 -13.19
N ALA A 11 15.83 1.47 -11.92
CA ALA A 11 15.29 2.30 -10.85
C ALA A 11 16.07 3.62 -10.71
N ARG A 12 17.41 3.59 -10.80
CA ARG A 12 18.24 4.81 -10.80
C ARG A 12 18.02 5.71 -12.01
N SER A 13 17.61 5.16 -13.15
CA SER A 13 17.26 5.95 -14.34
C SER A 13 15.86 6.57 -14.30
N GLY A 14 15.07 6.32 -13.26
CA GLY A 14 13.73 6.90 -13.11
C GLY A 14 12.58 5.97 -13.50
N ASP A 15 12.85 4.71 -13.80
CA ASP A 15 11.81 3.72 -14.11
C ASP A 15 11.02 3.36 -12.85
N ALA A 16 9.75 3.78 -12.81
CA ALA A 16 8.89 3.62 -11.64
C ALA A 16 8.48 2.16 -11.39
N ASP A 17 8.34 1.34 -12.44
CA ASP A 17 8.08 -0.09 -12.30
C ASP A 17 9.30 -0.77 -11.68
N ALA A 18 10.50 -0.47 -12.18
CA ALA A 18 11.73 -1.00 -11.63
C ALA A 18 11.95 -0.59 -10.17
N MET A 19 11.57 0.65 -9.78
CA MET A 19 11.60 1.07 -8.37
C MET A 19 10.69 0.23 -7.49
N VAL A 20 9.46 -0.05 -7.93
CA VAL A 20 8.50 -0.89 -7.18
C VAL A 20 9.02 -2.32 -7.09
N GLU A 21 9.43 -2.91 -8.21
CA GLU A 21 9.93 -4.29 -8.24
C GLU A 21 11.18 -4.46 -7.37
N LEU A 22 12.11 -3.51 -7.43
CA LEU A 22 13.28 -3.49 -6.57
C LEU A 22 12.88 -3.40 -5.10
N ALA A 23 11.96 -2.51 -4.74
CA ALA A 23 11.53 -2.34 -3.35
C ALA A 23 10.88 -3.62 -2.79
N LEU A 24 10.03 -4.27 -3.58
CA LEU A 24 9.38 -5.53 -3.19
C LEU A 24 10.41 -6.67 -3.06
N LEU A 25 11.39 -6.73 -3.96
CA LEU A 25 12.49 -7.68 -3.86
C LEU A 25 13.32 -7.47 -2.59
N LEU A 26 13.59 -6.21 -2.25
CA LEU A 26 14.32 -5.84 -1.03
C LEU A 26 13.52 -6.17 0.24
N ALA A 27 12.20 -5.99 0.23
CA ALA A 27 11.33 -6.29 1.37
C ALA A 27 11.13 -7.79 1.62
N ALA A 28 11.21 -8.62 0.57
CA ALA A 28 10.95 -10.07 0.66
C ALA A 28 12.10 -10.87 1.32
N ARG A 29 13.28 -10.27 1.51
CA ARG A 29 14.51 -10.99 1.94
C ARG A 29 15.25 -10.31 3.10
N PRO A 30 14.60 -10.03 4.24
CA PRO A 30 15.20 -9.22 5.31
C PRO A 30 16.50 -9.81 5.90
N ASP A 31 16.69 -11.14 5.86
CA ASP A 31 17.79 -11.82 6.56
C ASP A 31 18.98 -12.25 5.67
N ASP A 32 18.89 -12.11 4.34
CA ASP A 32 19.92 -12.61 3.40
C ASP A 32 20.19 -11.69 2.20
N GLY A 33 20.31 -10.39 2.47
CA GLY A 33 20.71 -9.39 1.47
C GLY A 33 19.56 -8.59 0.87
N GLY A 34 18.37 -8.64 1.48
CA GLY A 34 17.31 -7.65 1.27
C GLY A 34 17.67 -6.27 1.81
N GLY A 35 16.82 -5.30 1.49
CA GLY A 35 17.06 -3.90 1.82
C GLY A 35 16.48 -3.55 3.18
N SER A 36 17.07 -2.54 3.83
CA SER A 36 16.49 -1.99 5.06
C SER A 36 15.11 -1.38 4.77
N ALA A 37 14.28 -1.24 5.80
CA ALA A 37 13.02 -0.52 5.69
C ALA A 37 13.22 0.88 5.08
N ASP A 38 14.32 1.57 5.42
CA ASP A 38 14.65 2.87 4.84
C ASP A 38 14.95 2.79 3.34
N GLU A 39 15.56 1.70 2.88
CA GLU A 39 15.83 1.51 1.45
C GLU A 39 14.55 1.20 0.67
N VAL A 40 13.71 0.31 1.20
CA VAL A 40 12.38 0.02 0.63
C VAL A 40 11.56 1.30 0.54
N GLU A 41 11.52 2.09 1.61
CA GLU A 41 10.79 3.36 1.67
C GLU A 41 11.30 4.36 0.63
N ARG A 42 12.62 4.47 0.46
CA ARG A 42 13.20 5.37 -0.54
C ARG A 42 12.70 5.05 -1.94
N TRP A 43 12.70 3.76 -2.32
CA TRP A 43 12.27 3.33 -3.65
C TRP A 43 10.77 3.45 -3.85
N LEU A 44 9.95 2.96 -2.90
CA LEU A 44 8.49 3.09 -2.98
C LEU A 44 8.05 4.55 -2.98
N GLY A 45 8.61 5.37 -2.08
CA GLY A 45 8.30 6.79 -2.02
C GLY A 45 8.71 7.52 -3.30
N HIS A 46 9.82 7.11 -3.93
CA HIS A 46 10.20 7.68 -5.22
C HIS A 46 9.23 7.28 -6.34
N ALA A 47 8.86 6.00 -6.44
CA ALA A 47 7.87 5.51 -7.39
C ALA A 47 6.52 6.23 -7.18
N ALA A 48 6.04 6.36 -5.94
CA ALA A 48 4.80 7.04 -5.61
C ALA A 48 4.80 8.51 -6.06
N ARG A 49 5.92 9.23 -5.90
CA ARG A 49 6.07 10.63 -6.36
C ARG A 49 6.00 10.79 -7.88
N THR A 50 6.30 9.75 -8.66
CA THR A 50 6.08 9.79 -10.13
C THR A 50 4.59 9.72 -10.51
N GLY A 51 3.74 9.31 -9.55
CA GLY A 51 2.32 9.05 -9.79
C GLY A 51 2.01 7.65 -10.30
N HIS A 52 3.01 6.77 -10.37
CA HIS A 52 2.84 5.36 -10.70
C HIS A 52 1.82 4.69 -9.76
N VAL A 53 0.72 4.17 -10.31
CA VAL A 53 -0.45 3.72 -9.52
C VAL A 53 -0.07 2.66 -8.50
N ARG A 54 0.63 1.60 -8.93
CA ARG A 54 1.14 0.57 -8.02
C ARG A 54 2.12 1.14 -7.01
N GLY A 55 3.00 2.05 -7.41
CA GLY A 55 3.96 2.70 -6.50
C GLY A 55 3.29 3.50 -5.40
N VAL A 56 2.22 4.22 -5.74
CA VAL A 56 1.38 4.96 -4.78
C VAL A 56 0.70 4.00 -3.79
N ALA A 57 0.11 2.90 -4.27
CA ALA A 57 -0.55 1.91 -3.44
C ALA A 57 0.44 1.23 -2.46
N GLU A 58 1.55 0.72 -2.99
CA GLU A 58 2.58 0.01 -2.23
C GLU A 58 3.25 0.93 -1.20
N TYR A 59 3.48 2.21 -1.53
CA TYR A 59 4.02 3.17 -0.57
C TYR A 59 3.05 3.46 0.57
N GLY A 60 1.76 3.64 0.27
CA GLY A 60 0.72 3.79 1.29
C GLY A 60 0.64 2.58 2.22
N ALA A 61 0.62 1.37 1.66
CA ALA A 61 0.61 0.13 2.43
C ALA A 61 1.87 -0.03 3.28
N PHE A 62 3.04 0.34 2.76
CA PHE A 62 4.30 0.32 3.50
C PHE A 62 4.27 1.26 4.71
N LEU A 63 3.79 2.49 4.54
CA LEU A 63 3.66 3.46 5.64
C LEU A 63 2.74 2.93 6.75
N TRP A 64 1.64 2.28 6.39
CA TRP A 64 0.74 1.66 7.35
C TRP A 64 1.35 0.44 8.05
N HIS A 65 1.76 -0.58 7.29
CA HIS A 65 2.14 -1.86 7.88
C HIS A 65 3.54 -1.87 8.49
N VAL A 66 4.49 -1.15 7.90
CA VAL A 66 5.91 -1.17 8.31
C VAL A 66 6.24 0.03 9.19
N ARG A 67 5.89 1.25 8.77
CA ARG A 67 6.14 2.46 9.56
C ARG A 67 5.12 2.72 10.65
N LYS A 68 3.99 2.00 10.65
CA LYS A 68 2.89 2.19 11.61
C LYS A 68 2.40 3.64 11.63
N SER A 69 2.39 4.29 10.47
CA SER A 69 2.03 5.69 10.30
C SER A 69 0.77 5.82 9.44
N GLY A 70 -0.40 5.68 10.09
CA GLY A 70 -1.70 5.77 9.43
C GLY A 70 -1.94 7.13 8.77
N GLU A 71 -1.68 8.23 9.48
CA GLU A 71 -1.86 9.59 8.95
C GLU A 71 -1.01 9.86 7.70
N ALA A 72 0.24 9.38 7.68
CA ALA A 72 1.11 9.52 6.51
C ALA A 72 0.65 8.64 5.34
N ALA A 73 0.03 7.49 5.61
CA ALA A 73 -0.47 6.56 4.60
C ALA A 73 -1.73 7.08 3.89
N LEU A 74 -2.63 7.77 4.62
CA LEU A 74 -3.92 8.27 4.12
C LEU A 74 -3.88 8.93 2.73
N PRO A 75 -3.04 9.95 2.46
CA PRO A 75 -3.05 10.62 1.15
C PRO A 75 -2.62 9.70 0.00
N TRP A 76 -1.73 8.74 0.25
CA TRP A 76 -1.26 7.80 -0.77
C TRP A 76 -2.30 6.71 -1.03
N LEU A 77 -2.82 6.10 0.04
CA LEU A 77 -3.86 5.08 -0.04
C LEU A 77 -5.12 5.64 -0.69
N ARG A 78 -5.54 6.86 -0.34
CA ARG A 78 -6.67 7.54 -0.98
C ARG A 78 -6.45 7.73 -2.47
N ARG A 79 -5.28 8.20 -2.89
CA ARG A 79 -4.96 8.37 -4.31
C ARG A 79 -5.00 7.03 -5.07
N ALA A 80 -4.47 5.95 -4.49
CA ALA A 80 -4.52 4.63 -5.09
C ALA A 80 -5.94 4.06 -5.16
N ALA A 81 -6.71 4.18 -4.07
CA ALA A 81 -8.11 3.79 -4.01
C ALA A 81 -8.96 4.53 -5.06
N GLU A 82 -8.78 5.85 -5.19
CA GLU A 82 -9.45 6.66 -6.22
C GLU A 82 -9.02 6.27 -7.64
N ALA A 83 -7.79 5.77 -7.83
CA ALA A 83 -7.32 5.17 -9.09
C ALA A 83 -7.84 3.75 -9.33
N GLY A 84 -8.53 3.16 -8.36
CA GLY A 84 -9.21 1.89 -8.47
C GLY A 84 -8.48 0.68 -7.91
N GLU A 85 -7.35 0.88 -7.22
CA GLU A 85 -6.61 -0.19 -6.54
C GLU A 85 -7.40 -0.75 -5.36
N VAL A 86 -7.91 -1.97 -5.53
CA VAL A 86 -8.80 -2.63 -4.56
C VAL A 86 -8.09 -2.86 -3.23
N GLY A 87 -6.84 -3.33 -3.26
CA GLY A 87 -6.06 -3.51 -2.03
C GLY A 87 -5.83 -2.19 -1.28
N ALA A 88 -5.65 -1.08 -2.00
CA ALA A 88 -5.52 0.23 -1.36
C ALA A 88 -6.83 0.70 -0.70
N MET A 89 -7.99 0.35 -1.27
CA MET A 89 -9.29 0.61 -0.64
C MET A 89 -9.43 -0.15 0.69
N ALA A 90 -9.09 -1.44 0.71
CA ALA A 90 -9.13 -2.25 1.93
C ALA A 90 -8.19 -1.69 3.01
N VAL A 91 -6.94 -1.40 2.65
CA VAL A 91 -5.96 -0.81 3.59
C VAL A 91 -6.38 0.58 4.06
N LEU A 92 -7.01 1.39 3.21
CA LEU A 92 -7.56 2.68 3.62
C LEU A 92 -8.70 2.51 4.63
N GLY A 93 -9.52 1.48 4.47
CA GLY A 93 -10.51 1.06 5.47
C GLY A 93 -9.86 0.76 6.81
N ASP A 94 -8.79 -0.05 6.82
CA ASP A 94 -8.04 -0.40 8.05
C ASP A 94 -7.48 0.85 8.75
N VAL A 95 -6.93 1.79 7.98
CA VAL A 95 -6.38 3.03 8.53
C VAL A 95 -7.48 3.89 9.16
N HIS A 96 -8.62 4.04 8.50
CA HIS A 96 -9.74 4.81 9.05
C HIS A 96 -10.34 4.15 10.30
N ASP A 97 -10.48 2.82 10.32
CA ASP A 97 -10.97 2.09 11.49
C ASP A 97 -10.03 2.27 12.68
N PHE A 98 -8.72 2.13 12.46
CA PHE A 98 -7.71 2.37 13.49
C PHE A 98 -7.73 3.79 14.04
N LEU A 99 -8.04 4.79 13.20
CA LEU A 99 -8.17 6.18 13.61
C LEU A 99 -9.54 6.50 14.26
N GLY A 100 -10.43 5.51 14.37
CA GLY A 100 -11.77 5.66 14.96
C GLY A 100 -12.79 6.32 14.03
N ASP A 101 -12.48 6.47 12.75
CA ASP A 101 -13.41 6.96 11.73
C ASP A 101 -14.16 5.78 11.09
N THR A 102 -15.02 5.13 11.90
CA THR A 102 -15.76 3.93 11.49
C THR A 102 -16.61 4.15 10.24
N GLU A 103 -17.17 5.35 10.06
CA GLU A 103 -17.98 5.66 8.88
C GLU A 103 -17.14 5.69 7.60
N ALA A 104 -15.94 6.31 7.64
CA ALA A 104 -15.03 6.26 6.52
C ALA A 104 -14.51 4.84 6.27
N ALA A 105 -14.22 4.08 7.33
CA ALA A 105 -13.78 2.69 7.23
C ALA A 105 -14.79 1.84 6.47
N LYS A 106 -16.07 1.87 6.89
CA LYS A 106 -17.15 1.13 6.22
C LYS A 106 -17.28 1.49 4.74
N ARG A 107 -17.17 2.78 4.39
CA ARG A 107 -17.26 3.22 2.98
C ARG A 107 -16.17 2.60 2.12
N TRP A 108 -14.94 2.57 2.61
CA TRP A 108 -13.81 2.01 1.87
C TRP A 108 -13.84 0.49 1.81
N TYR A 109 -14.23 -0.17 2.91
CA TYR A 109 -14.45 -1.61 2.90
C TYR A 109 -15.57 -2.02 1.94
N ALA A 110 -16.69 -1.28 1.90
CA ALA A 110 -17.77 -1.53 0.95
C ALA A 110 -17.28 -1.39 -0.50
N ALA A 111 -16.51 -0.33 -0.81
CA ALA A 111 -15.95 -0.13 -2.14
C ALA A 111 -14.99 -1.26 -2.58
N ALA A 112 -14.19 -1.79 -1.66
CA ALA A 112 -13.32 -2.94 -1.92
C ALA A 112 -14.13 -4.24 -2.10
N ALA A 113 -15.12 -4.48 -1.23
CA ALA A 113 -15.99 -5.65 -1.27
C ALA A 113 -16.82 -5.73 -2.55
N GLU A 114 -17.35 -4.60 -3.02
CA GLU A 114 -18.04 -4.49 -4.31
C GLU A 114 -17.17 -4.92 -5.51
N ARG A 115 -15.85 -4.86 -5.35
CA ARG A 115 -14.84 -5.27 -6.34
C ARG A 115 -14.26 -6.65 -6.07
N GLY A 116 -14.85 -7.41 -5.14
CA GLY A 116 -14.50 -8.79 -4.85
C GLY A 116 -13.45 -8.98 -3.75
N ASP A 117 -13.12 -7.95 -2.96
CA ASP A 117 -12.28 -8.12 -1.79
C ASP A 117 -13.07 -8.75 -0.63
N GLU A 118 -12.91 -10.06 -0.47
CA GLU A 118 -13.61 -10.85 0.55
C GLU A 118 -13.20 -10.42 1.98
N ALA A 119 -11.93 -10.06 2.19
CA ALA A 119 -11.44 -9.63 3.50
C ALA A 119 -12.07 -8.29 3.90
N ALA A 120 -12.22 -7.37 2.95
CA ALA A 120 -12.94 -6.12 3.19
C ALA A 120 -14.42 -6.34 3.47
N ALA A 121 -15.07 -7.31 2.80
CA ALA A 121 -16.46 -7.68 3.09
C ALA A 121 -16.63 -8.20 4.53
N ASP A 122 -15.70 -9.03 5.00
CA ASP A 122 -15.68 -9.53 6.37
C ASP A 122 -15.48 -8.40 7.39
N SER A 123 -14.55 -7.48 7.13
CA SER A 123 -14.32 -6.30 7.98
C SER A 123 -15.55 -5.38 8.04
N LEU A 124 -16.20 -5.12 6.90
CA LEU A 124 -17.45 -4.35 6.85
C LEU A 124 -18.53 -5.01 7.70
N ALA A 125 -18.75 -6.31 7.54
CA ALA A 125 -19.74 -7.05 8.30
C ALA A 125 -19.42 -7.07 9.80
N ALA A 126 -18.15 -7.08 10.18
CA ALA A 126 -17.72 -6.96 11.57
C ALA A 126 -18.08 -5.58 12.16
N LEU A 127 -17.78 -4.50 11.44
CA LEU A 127 -18.12 -3.14 11.88
C LEU A 127 -19.63 -2.93 11.98
N ASP A 128 -20.42 -3.42 11.02
CA ASP A 128 -21.88 -3.30 11.08
C ASP A 128 -22.48 -3.97 12.32
N ARG A 129 -21.97 -5.15 12.71
CA ARG A 129 -22.41 -5.83 13.94
C ARG A 129 -22.04 -5.10 15.22
N LEU A 130 -20.99 -4.28 15.21
CA LEU A 130 -20.51 -3.56 16.40
C LEU A 130 -21.20 -2.19 16.58
N THR A 131 -21.77 -1.64 15.52
CA THR A 131 -22.37 -0.29 15.51
C THR A 131 -23.88 -0.26 15.32
N GLY A 132 -24.51 -1.41 15.05
CA GLY A 132 -25.97 -1.57 14.93
C GLY A 132 -26.61 -1.98 16.25
#